data_AF-M1QBZ4-F1
#
_entry.id   AF-M1QBZ4-F1
#
_cell.length_a   1.000
_cell.length_b   1.000
_cell.length_c   1.000
_cell.angle_alpha   90.00
_cell.angle_beta   90.00
_cell.angle_gamma   90.00
#
_symmetry.space_group_name_H-M   'P 1'
#
loop_
_entity.id
_entity.type
_entity.pdbx_description
1 polymer ?
#
loop_
_entity_poly.entity_id
_entity_poly.type
_entity_poly.pdbx_seq_one_letter_code
_entity_poly.pdbx_strand_id
1 'polypeptide(L)'
;MGPYVMAEDLYQFKLALILGRGKRLKKILKHYPTERKFKEASIKELASITGITNTGSKTLEKLIHLDTTYDKMVTFNPRPHWSKVPDAERIMGIDTEYLNSELDSIQYVVVDELEVLTSGFVFTNSALGDAVNRKKGINFLRKVINKYNPCIIVGHNFNSDISVMESAYGKPLPELYHYDDTMDLLQWSNLANIIGGKSLNKAVKNVFDGDVIGLFSAYNDPSLLVEYGLKDALYPVFLRHYIVNGNIPALDFNLEPDIILKEENRDYYSIEQIEFSLHL
;
A
#
# COMPACT_ATOMS: atom_id res chain seq x y z
N MET A 1 7.97 16.53 -2.37
CA MET A 1 8.59 15.52 -3.27
C MET A 1 8.10 15.74 -4.69
N GLY A 2 9.01 15.81 -5.66
CA GLY A 2 8.67 15.75 -7.10
C GLY A 2 8.80 14.32 -7.63
N PRO A 3 8.26 14.00 -8.82
CA PRO A 3 8.35 12.65 -9.38
C PRO A 3 9.79 12.30 -9.76
N TYR A 4 10.15 11.02 -9.64
CA TYR A 4 11.46 10.47 -10.01
C TYR A 4 11.58 10.33 -11.55
N VAL A 5 11.76 11.45 -12.27
CA VAL A 5 11.82 11.46 -13.75
C VAL A 5 12.95 12.39 -14.22
N MET A 6 13.76 11.91 -15.15
CA MET A 6 14.80 12.71 -15.81
C MET A 6 14.15 13.79 -16.70
N ALA A 7 14.76 14.97 -16.79
CA ALA A 7 14.20 16.11 -17.55
C ALA A 7 13.88 15.76 -19.02
N GLU A 8 14.67 14.88 -19.63
CA GLU A 8 14.51 14.43 -21.03
C GLU A 8 13.25 13.58 -21.25
N ASP A 9 12.78 12.89 -20.21
CA ASP A 9 11.60 12.02 -20.26
C ASP A 9 10.31 12.72 -19.80
N LEU A 10 10.39 13.97 -19.35
CA LEU A 10 9.29 14.68 -18.70
C LEU A 10 8.04 14.76 -19.58
N TYR A 11 8.20 15.10 -20.87
CA TYR A 11 7.09 15.17 -21.81
C TYR A 11 6.38 13.82 -21.97
N GLN A 12 7.14 12.75 -22.19
CA GLN A 12 6.60 11.40 -22.30
C GLN A 12 5.91 10.97 -21.00
N PHE A 13 6.46 11.33 -19.85
CA PHE A 13 5.88 11.04 -18.56
C PHE A 13 4.56 11.78 -18.32
N LYS A 14 4.50 13.09 -18.61
CA LYS A 14 3.25 13.89 -18.55
C LYS A 14 2.13 13.22 -19.36
N LEU A 15 2.44 12.81 -20.59
CA LEU A 15 1.48 12.10 -21.44
C LEU A 15 1.12 10.72 -20.88
N ALA A 16 2.08 9.98 -20.35
CA ALA A 16 1.86 8.66 -19.77
C ALA A 16 0.97 8.69 -18.52
N LEU A 17 1.01 9.77 -17.72
CA LEU A 17 0.08 9.95 -16.59
C LEU A 17 -1.38 10.05 -17.05
N ILE A 18 -1.63 10.63 -18.23
CA ILE A 18 -2.98 10.83 -18.76
C ILE A 18 -3.45 9.64 -19.61
N LEU A 19 -2.56 9.09 -20.43
CA LEU A 19 -2.88 8.08 -21.45
C LEU A 19 -2.53 6.64 -21.05
N GLY A 20 -1.74 6.46 -19.99
CA GLY A 20 -1.05 5.21 -19.69
C GLY A 20 0.09 4.89 -20.66
N ARG A 21 0.86 3.84 -20.37
CA ARG A 21 2.02 3.39 -21.19
C ARG A 21 1.59 2.52 -22.40
N GLY A 22 0.57 2.95 -23.12
CA GLY A 22 -0.12 2.13 -24.12
C GLY A 22 0.01 2.60 -25.57
N LYS A 23 -0.82 2.02 -26.45
CA LYS A 23 -0.88 2.36 -27.88
C LYS A 23 -1.16 3.85 -28.12
N ARG A 24 -2.00 4.48 -27.29
CA ARG A 24 -2.35 5.92 -27.41
C ARG A 24 -1.12 6.82 -27.22
N LEU A 25 -0.33 6.57 -26.18
CA LEU A 25 0.93 7.28 -25.94
C LEU A 25 1.88 7.15 -27.14
N LYS A 26 2.09 5.92 -27.64
CA LYS A 26 2.95 5.67 -28.80
C LYS A 26 2.49 6.43 -30.05
N LYS A 27 1.17 6.49 -30.30
CA LYS A 27 0.61 7.25 -31.43
C LYS A 27 0.86 8.74 -31.29
N ILE A 28 0.68 9.31 -30.10
CA ILE A 28 0.94 10.74 -29.84
C ILE A 28 2.42 11.04 -30.02
N LEU A 29 3.33 10.29 -29.40
CA LEU A 29 4.78 10.53 -29.52
C LEU A 29 5.29 10.39 -30.96
N LYS A 30 4.67 9.52 -31.77
CA LYS A 30 4.99 9.39 -33.20
C LYS A 30 4.57 10.62 -34.01
N HIS A 31 3.41 11.21 -33.73
CA HIS A 31 2.92 12.40 -34.45
C HIS A 31 3.53 13.69 -33.91
N TYR A 32 3.69 13.79 -32.59
CA TYR A 32 4.22 14.92 -31.86
C TYR A 32 5.42 14.47 -31.01
N PRO A 33 6.62 14.39 -31.61
CA PRO A 33 7.81 13.92 -30.91
C PRO A 33 8.31 14.90 -29.84
N THR A 34 7.83 16.15 -29.83
CA THR A 34 8.22 17.17 -28.85
C THR A 34 7.00 17.83 -28.23
N GLU A 35 7.14 18.27 -26.97
CA GLU A 35 6.06 18.94 -26.23
C GLU A 35 5.59 20.23 -26.92
N ARG A 36 6.51 20.98 -27.53
CA ARG A 36 6.18 22.21 -28.29
C ARG A 36 5.18 21.91 -29.41
N LYS A 37 5.45 20.90 -30.24
CA LYS A 37 4.56 20.52 -31.35
C LYS A 37 3.22 19.98 -30.84
N PHE A 38 3.24 19.27 -29.72
CA PHE A 38 2.02 18.76 -29.10
C PHE A 38 1.10 19.87 -28.60
N LYS A 39 1.66 20.92 -27.98
CA LYS A 39 0.89 22.06 -27.46
C LYS A 39 0.20 22.89 -28.55
N GLU A 40 0.65 22.77 -29.79
CA GLU A 40 0.01 23.39 -30.97
C GLU A 40 -1.18 22.57 -31.50
N ALA A 41 -1.34 21.31 -31.05
CA ALA A 41 -2.38 20.41 -31.54
C ALA A 41 -3.78 20.81 -31.09
N SER A 42 -4.74 20.76 -32.01
CA SER A 42 -6.15 20.97 -31.70
C SER A 42 -6.80 19.73 -31.03
N ILE A 43 -7.88 19.95 -30.30
CA ILE A 43 -8.65 18.86 -29.68
C ILE A 43 -9.11 17.80 -30.70
N LYS A 44 -9.44 18.22 -31.93
CA LYS A 44 -9.90 17.35 -33.01
C LYS A 44 -8.77 16.45 -33.52
N GLU A 45 -7.56 16.98 -33.65
CA GLU A 45 -6.38 16.21 -34.05
C GLU A 45 -6.02 15.20 -32.96
N LEU A 46 -5.99 15.63 -31.70
CA LEU A 46 -5.73 14.74 -30.57
C LEU A 46 -6.78 13.62 -30.47
N ALA A 47 -8.06 13.93 -30.66
CA ALA A 47 -9.16 12.97 -30.71
C ALA A 47 -8.94 11.92 -31.81
N SER A 48 -8.60 12.37 -33.02
CA SER A 48 -8.31 11.51 -34.17
C SER A 48 -7.13 10.57 -33.91
N ILE A 49 -6.00 11.10 -33.42
CA ILE A 49 -4.78 10.31 -33.18
C ILE A 49 -5.00 9.29 -32.05
N THR A 50 -5.67 9.69 -30.97
CA THR A 50 -5.92 8.82 -29.80
C THR A 50 -7.08 7.84 -30.01
N GLY A 51 -7.90 8.05 -31.05
CA GLY A 51 -9.11 7.28 -31.33
C GLY A 51 -10.21 7.52 -30.30
N ILE A 52 -10.29 8.72 -29.73
CA ILE A 52 -11.35 9.11 -28.79
C ILE A 52 -12.42 9.84 -29.59
N THR A 53 -13.61 9.25 -29.70
CA THR A 53 -14.70 9.76 -30.53
C THR A 53 -15.43 10.96 -29.91
N ASN A 54 -15.53 11.01 -28.58
CA ASN A 54 -16.11 12.14 -27.87
C ASN A 54 -15.05 13.23 -27.63
N THR A 55 -15.13 14.33 -28.37
CA THR A 55 -14.21 15.47 -28.21
C THR A 55 -14.31 16.14 -26.84
N GLY A 56 -15.42 16.01 -26.12
CA GLY A 56 -15.59 16.49 -24.74
C GLY A 56 -15.14 15.48 -23.68
N SER A 57 -14.29 14.50 -24.01
CA SER A 57 -13.83 13.55 -23.01
C SER A 57 -12.85 14.18 -22.02
N LYS A 58 -12.96 13.79 -20.73
CA LYS A 58 -12.02 14.20 -19.68
C LYS A 58 -10.55 13.93 -20.04
N THR A 59 -10.27 12.88 -20.81
CA THR A 59 -8.91 12.56 -21.25
C THR A 59 -8.36 13.62 -22.22
N LEU A 60 -9.17 14.06 -23.19
CA LEU A 60 -8.76 15.09 -24.14
C LEU A 60 -8.61 16.46 -23.47
N GLU A 61 -9.50 16.80 -22.54
CA GLU A 61 -9.38 18.02 -21.72
C GLU A 61 -8.07 18.03 -20.93
N LYS A 62 -7.74 16.92 -20.25
CA LYS A 62 -6.47 16.72 -19.55
C LYS A 62 -5.26 16.90 -20.47
N LEU A 63 -5.33 16.38 -21.70
CA LEU A 63 -4.24 16.49 -22.68
C LEU A 63 -4.01 17.92 -23.15
N ILE A 64 -5.05 18.72 -23.36
CA ILE A 64 -4.93 20.13 -23.75
C ILE A 64 -4.33 20.95 -22.61
N HIS A 65 -4.68 20.60 -21.38
CA HIS A 65 -4.14 21.21 -20.16
C HIS A 65 -2.98 20.38 -19.59
N LEU A 66 -2.04 19.95 -20.45
CA LEU A 66 -1.00 18.98 -20.09
C LEU A 66 -0.21 19.36 -18.84
N ASP A 67 0.33 20.58 -18.78
CA ASP A 67 1.19 21.02 -17.67
C ASP A 67 0.39 21.13 -16.36
N THR A 68 -0.74 21.83 -16.40
CA THR A 68 -1.56 22.01 -15.19
C THR A 68 -2.19 20.70 -14.71
N THR A 69 -2.47 19.77 -15.63
CA THR A 69 -2.89 18.41 -15.29
C THR A 69 -1.74 17.63 -14.66
N TYR A 70 -0.54 17.71 -15.23
CA TYR A 70 0.65 17.09 -14.68
C TYR A 70 0.91 17.59 -13.25
N ASP A 71 1.00 18.91 -13.05
CA ASP A 71 1.26 19.52 -11.74
C ASP A 71 0.24 19.03 -10.70
N LYS A 72 -1.05 19.03 -11.06
CA LYS A 72 -2.12 18.50 -10.19
C LYS A 72 -1.96 17.02 -9.88
N MET A 73 -1.52 16.21 -10.85
CA MET A 73 -1.38 14.76 -10.70
C MET A 73 -0.08 14.35 -10.01
N VAL A 74 0.93 15.23 -9.90
CA VAL A 74 2.18 14.96 -9.17
C VAL A 74 2.34 15.80 -7.90
N THR A 75 1.28 16.52 -7.51
CA THR A 75 1.22 17.20 -6.22
C THR A 75 0.54 16.30 -5.19
N PHE A 76 1.28 15.98 -4.13
CA PHE A 76 0.75 15.27 -2.97
C PHE A 76 -0.31 16.14 -2.29
N ASN A 77 -1.46 15.54 -1.96
CA ASN A 77 -2.66 16.29 -1.56
C ASN A 77 -3.25 15.73 -0.26
N PRO A 78 -2.57 15.77 0.89
CA PRO A 78 -3.05 15.13 2.11
C PRO A 78 -4.45 15.62 2.50
N ARG A 79 -5.36 14.68 2.79
CA ARG A 79 -6.77 14.98 3.07
C ARG A 79 -7.33 14.03 4.13
N PRO A 80 -7.81 14.55 5.28
CA PRO A 80 -8.35 13.71 6.34
C PRO A 80 -9.51 12.81 5.90
N HIS A 81 -10.45 13.36 5.11
CA HIS A 81 -11.66 12.67 4.64
C HIS A 81 -11.44 11.48 3.71
N TRP A 82 -10.19 11.15 3.36
CA TRP A 82 -9.90 9.89 2.68
C TRP A 82 -9.92 8.68 3.60
N SER A 83 -9.71 8.90 4.90
CA SER A 83 -9.95 7.89 5.91
C SER A 83 -11.42 7.85 6.29
N LYS A 84 -11.92 6.64 6.60
CA LYS A 84 -13.24 6.47 7.23
C LYS A 84 -13.30 7.05 8.65
N VAL A 85 -12.17 7.08 9.37
CA VAL A 85 -12.07 7.59 10.75
C VAL A 85 -10.79 8.42 10.86
N PRO A 86 -10.76 9.68 10.39
CA PRO A 86 -9.52 10.45 10.27
C PRO A 86 -8.75 10.57 11.60
N ASP A 87 -9.48 10.85 12.68
CA ASP A 87 -8.94 11.05 14.03
C ASP A 87 -8.84 9.74 14.84
N ALA A 88 -8.67 8.60 14.16
CA ALA A 88 -8.51 7.30 14.84
C ALA A 88 -7.26 7.29 15.73
N GLU A 89 -7.47 7.18 17.05
CA GLU A 89 -6.41 7.00 18.05
C GLU A 89 -5.85 5.58 17.99
N ARG A 90 -6.73 4.57 18.06
CA ARG A 90 -6.36 3.15 17.99
C ARG A 90 -6.59 2.56 16.62
N ILE A 91 -5.51 2.10 15.99
CA ILE A 91 -5.50 1.56 14.63
C ILE A 91 -4.92 0.15 14.68
N MET A 92 -5.51 -0.77 13.90
CA MET A 92 -4.97 -2.11 13.74
C MET A 92 -4.53 -2.34 12.29
N GLY A 93 -3.23 -2.52 12.10
CA GLY A 93 -2.66 -3.03 10.86
C GLY A 93 -2.85 -4.54 10.78
N ILE A 94 -3.28 -5.05 9.63
CA ILE A 94 -3.44 -6.50 9.38
C ILE A 94 -2.92 -6.82 7.99
N ASP A 95 -2.17 -7.92 7.89
CA ASP A 95 -1.68 -8.49 6.64
C ASP A 95 -1.83 -10.02 6.67
N THR A 96 -1.84 -10.65 5.50
CA THR A 96 -1.87 -12.10 5.35
C THR A 96 -1.00 -12.60 4.21
N GLU A 97 -0.48 -13.80 4.40
CA GLU A 97 0.36 -14.48 3.43
C GLU A 97 -0.30 -15.78 2.92
N TYR A 98 -0.15 -16.09 1.63
CA TYR A 98 -0.86 -17.19 0.97
C TYR A 98 -0.16 -17.73 -0.30
N LEU A 99 1.17 -17.75 -0.33
CA LEU A 99 1.95 -18.21 -1.48
C LEU A 99 1.93 -19.74 -1.65
N ASN A 100 2.05 -20.49 -0.56
CA ASN A 100 2.20 -21.94 -0.52
C ASN A 100 0.92 -22.68 -0.12
N SER A 101 -0.10 -21.97 0.38
CA SER A 101 -1.40 -22.55 0.71
C SER A 101 -2.53 -21.51 0.71
N GLU A 102 -3.77 -21.92 0.99
CA GLU A 102 -4.93 -21.00 1.06
C GLU A 102 -4.77 -19.89 2.11
N LEU A 103 -3.95 -20.10 3.13
CA LEU A 103 -3.57 -19.11 4.14
C LEU A 103 -2.34 -19.67 4.88
N ASP A 104 -1.22 -19.00 4.72
CA ASP A 104 0.08 -19.38 5.25
C ASP A 104 0.38 -18.73 6.59
N SER A 105 0.08 -17.44 6.71
CA SER A 105 0.18 -16.72 7.98
C SER A 105 -0.74 -15.50 8.04
N ILE A 106 -0.93 -15.01 9.27
CA ILE A 106 -1.67 -13.80 9.61
C ILE A 106 -0.77 -12.93 10.48
N GLN A 107 -0.67 -11.65 10.17
CA GLN A 107 0.16 -10.68 10.88
C GLN A 107 -0.69 -9.49 11.29
N TYR A 108 -0.40 -8.94 12.47
CA TYR A 108 -1.09 -7.73 12.91
C TYR A 108 -0.22 -6.88 13.84
N VAL A 109 -0.51 -5.60 13.84
CA VAL A 109 0.02 -4.63 14.81
C VAL A 109 -1.11 -3.72 15.27
N VAL A 110 -1.23 -3.52 16.57
CA VAL A 110 -2.15 -2.55 17.17
C VAL A 110 -1.34 -1.37 17.63
N VAL A 111 -1.70 -0.20 17.13
CA VAL A 111 -1.07 1.09 17.45
C VAL A 111 -2.11 1.98 18.12
N ASP A 112 -1.73 2.69 19.17
CA ASP A 112 -2.57 3.67 19.87
C ASP A 112 -1.76 4.95 20.05
N GLU A 113 -2.26 6.07 19.53
CA GLU A 113 -1.54 7.36 19.52
C GLU A 113 -0.09 7.28 18.96
N LEU A 114 0.12 6.45 17.94
CA LEU A 114 1.43 6.13 17.32
C LEU A 114 2.38 5.26 18.15
N GLU A 115 1.97 4.80 19.33
CA GLU A 115 2.69 3.82 20.12
C GLU A 115 2.19 2.40 19.82
N VAL A 116 3.10 1.45 19.65
CA VAL A 116 2.73 0.04 19.44
C VAL A 116 2.24 -0.54 20.77
N LEU A 117 0.97 -0.92 20.84
CA LEU A 117 0.40 -1.60 22.01
C LEU A 117 0.65 -3.09 22.00
N THR A 118 0.56 -3.70 20.81
CA THR A 118 0.86 -5.12 20.64
C THR A 118 1.08 -5.48 19.19
N SER A 119 1.78 -6.58 18.96
CA SER A 119 1.89 -7.20 17.64
C SER A 119 1.86 -8.72 17.74
N GLY A 120 1.60 -9.37 16.62
CA GLY A 120 1.64 -10.81 16.56
C GLY A 120 1.67 -11.37 15.16
N PHE A 121 2.12 -12.61 15.09
CA PHE A 121 2.27 -13.36 13.86
C PHE A 121 1.74 -14.78 14.11
N VAL A 122 0.94 -15.28 13.18
CA VAL A 122 0.29 -16.58 13.30
C VAL A 122 0.61 -17.44 12.09
N PHE A 123 1.41 -18.48 12.26
CA PHE A 123 1.58 -19.51 11.24
C PHE A 123 0.32 -20.38 11.14
N THR A 124 -0.17 -20.56 9.90
CA THR A 124 -1.27 -21.48 9.57
C THR A 124 -0.88 -22.56 8.56
N ASN A 125 0.35 -22.50 8.05
CA ASN A 125 0.97 -23.53 7.23
C ASN A 125 2.19 -24.15 7.93
N SER A 126 2.12 -25.46 8.19
CA SER A 126 3.17 -26.21 8.88
C SER A 126 4.47 -26.35 8.08
N ALA A 127 4.48 -25.98 6.80
CA ALA A 127 5.68 -25.94 5.98
C ALA A 127 6.59 -24.74 6.32
N LEU A 128 6.07 -23.72 7.01
CA LEU A 128 6.78 -22.47 7.32
C LEU A 128 7.20 -22.36 8.79
N GLY A 129 6.52 -23.09 9.69
CA GLY A 129 6.76 -23.08 11.12
C GLY A 129 5.70 -23.89 11.86
N ASP A 130 5.75 -23.94 13.19
CA ASP A 130 4.73 -24.61 13.98
C ASP A 130 3.38 -23.90 13.85
N ALA A 131 2.48 -24.52 13.10
CA ALA A 131 1.25 -23.89 12.68
C ALA A 131 0.03 -24.33 13.50
N VAL A 132 -0.96 -23.43 13.56
CA VAL A 132 -2.33 -23.78 13.94
C VAL A 132 -3.17 -24.00 12.68
N ASN A 133 -4.32 -24.66 12.80
CA ASN A 133 -5.24 -24.66 11.66
C ASN A 133 -5.75 -23.25 11.35
N ARG A 134 -6.07 -22.98 10.07
CA ARG A 134 -6.51 -21.67 9.56
C ARG A 134 -7.64 -21.06 10.38
N LYS A 135 -8.69 -21.85 10.69
CA LYS A 135 -9.83 -21.40 11.50
C LYS A 135 -9.43 -20.98 12.92
N LYS A 136 -8.48 -21.67 13.54
CA LYS A 136 -7.94 -21.32 14.86
C LYS A 136 -7.14 -20.02 14.80
N GLY A 137 -6.32 -19.82 13.77
CA GLY A 137 -5.60 -18.56 13.53
C GLY A 137 -6.55 -17.37 13.35
N ILE A 138 -7.56 -17.53 12.49
CA ILE A 138 -8.58 -16.50 12.26
C ILE A 138 -9.38 -16.23 13.54
N ASN A 139 -9.86 -17.26 14.24
CA ASN A 139 -10.56 -17.07 15.52
C ASN A 139 -9.70 -16.35 16.57
N PHE A 140 -8.38 -16.53 16.53
CA PHE A 140 -7.46 -15.79 17.38
C PHE A 140 -7.42 -14.31 16.98
N LEU A 141 -7.23 -13.98 15.70
CA LEU A 141 -7.26 -12.59 15.22
C LEU A 141 -8.56 -11.89 15.62
N ARG A 142 -9.70 -12.56 15.46
CA ARG A 142 -11.02 -12.03 15.88
C ARG A 142 -11.07 -11.70 17.38
N LYS A 143 -10.43 -12.52 18.23
CA LYS A 143 -10.33 -12.23 19.68
C LYS A 143 -9.45 -11.01 19.95
N VAL A 144 -8.35 -10.85 19.20
CA VAL A 144 -7.49 -9.66 19.28
C VAL A 144 -8.28 -8.41 18.88
N ILE A 145 -8.97 -8.43 17.75
CA ILE A 145 -9.83 -7.33 17.29
C ILE A 145 -10.85 -6.96 18.38
N ASN A 146 -11.55 -7.94 18.96
CA ASN A 146 -12.51 -7.70 20.03
C ASN A 146 -11.86 -7.17 21.33
N LYS A 147 -10.66 -7.64 21.67
CA LYS A 147 -9.94 -7.24 22.89
C LYS A 147 -9.49 -5.78 22.81
N TYR A 148 -8.87 -5.40 21.70
CA TYR A 148 -8.30 -4.06 21.53
C TYR A 148 -9.30 -3.06 20.96
N ASN A 149 -10.36 -3.52 20.30
CA ASN A 149 -11.43 -2.69 19.73
C ASN A 149 -10.88 -1.48 18.94
N PRO A 150 -10.12 -1.72 17.85
CA PRO A 150 -9.53 -0.63 17.08
C PRO A 150 -10.63 0.24 16.47
N CYS A 151 -10.37 1.54 16.36
CA CYS A 151 -11.26 2.48 15.67
C CYS A 151 -11.37 2.13 14.18
N ILE A 152 -10.27 1.65 13.59
CA ILE A 152 -10.19 1.29 12.19
C ILE A 152 -9.12 0.22 11.94
N ILE A 153 -9.39 -0.64 10.96
CA ILE A 153 -8.41 -1.59 10.42
C ILE A 153 -7.71 -0.97 9.21
N VAL A 154 -6.43 -1.25 9.02
CA VAL A 154 -5.66 -0.73 7.89
C VAL A 154 -4.86 -1.86 7.26
N GLY A 155 -4.83 -1.89 5.94
CA GLY A 155 -3.99 -2.81 5.18
C GLY A 155 -3.63 -2.23 3.83
N HIS A 156 -2.91 -3.01 3.03
CA HIS A 156 -2.51 -2.63 1.68
C HIS A 156 -3.12 -3.61 0.67
N ASN A 157 -4.08 -3.14 -0.14
CA ASN A 157 -4.92 -4.02 -0.94
C ASN A 157 -5.72 -5.01 -0.06
N PHE A 158 -6.22 -4.52 1.08
CA PHE A 158 -6.78 -5.30 2.18
C PHE A 158 -8.01 -6.13 1.81
N ASN A 159 -8.69 -5.78 0.72
CA ASN A 159 -9.73 -6.63 0.12
C ASN A 159 -9.22 -8.06 -0.18
N SER A 160 -7.94 -8.20 -0.55
CA SER A 160 -7.31 -9.48 -0.82
C SER A 160 -7.22 -10.31 0.47
N ASP A 161 -6.71 -9.72 1.55
CA ASP A 161 -6.59 -10.36 2.87
C ASP A 161 -7.95 -10.83 3.40
N ILE A 162 -8.98 -9.98 3.29
CA ILE A 162 -10.35 -10.35 3.65
C ILE A 162 -10.79 -11.57 2.84
N SER A 163 -10.60 -11.56 1.53
CA SER A 163 -11.03 -12.65 0.65
C SER A 163 -10.34 -13.97 0.98
N VAL A 164 -9.03 -13.91 1.26
CA VAL A 164 -8.20 -15.05 1.67
C VAL A 164 -8.67 -15.60 3.00
N MET A 165 -8.84 -14.75 4.02
CA MET A 165 -9.32 -15.14 5.34
C MET A 165 -10.73 -15.73 5.29
N GLU A 166 -11.67 -15.10 4.59
CA GLU A 166 -13.05 -15.58 4.49
C GLU A 166 -13.16 -16.92 3.76
N SER A 167 -12.34 -17.12 2.72
CA SER A 167 -12.25 -18.39 2.00
C SER A 167 -11.73 -19.49 2.92
N ALA A 168 -10.63 -19.24 3.63
CA ALA A 168 -10.06 -20.18 4.61
C ALA A 168 -10.98 -20.43 5.82
N TYR A 169 -11.79 -19.44 6.21
CA TYR A 169 -12.74 -19.56 7.31
C TYR A 169 -14.03 -20.28 6.92
N GLY A 170 -14.45 -20.12 5.67
CA GLY A 170 -15.69 -20.62 5.10
C GLY A 170 -16.93 -19.77 5.43
N LYS A 171 -16.76 -18.53 5.90
CA LYS A 171 -17.85 -17.58 6.15
C LYS A 171 -17.37 -16.13 6.19
N PRO A 172 -18.26 -15.15 5.98
CA PRO A 172 -17.95 -13.73 6.13
C PRO A 172 -17.34 -13.37 7.48
N LEU A 173 -16.48 -12.35 7.47
CA LEU A 173 -15.81 -11.74 8.63
C LEU A 173 -16.16 -10.24 8.71
N PRO A 174 -17.40 -9.88 9.11
CA PRO A 174 -17.89 -8.49 9.03
C PRO A 174 -17.07 -7.47 9.83
N GLU A 175 -16.39 -7.89 10.89
CA GLU A 175 -15.48 -7.04 11.66
C GLU A 175 -14.32 -6.47 10.82
N LEU A 176 -13.99 -7.10 9.70
CA LEU A 176 -12.93 -6.64 8.80
C LEU A 176 -13.42 -5.62 7.76
N TYR A 177 -14.71 -5.33 7.65
CA TYR A 177 -15.27 -4.50 6.58
C TYR A 177 -15.15 -2.98 6.84
N HIS A 178 -14.79 -2.60 8.06
CA HIS A 178 -14.50 -1.22 8.43
C HIS A 178 -13.00 -0.95 8.44
N TYR A 179 -12.44 -0.76 7.23
CA TYR A 179 -11.01 -0.54 7.03
C TYR A 179 -10.68 0.59 6.06
N ASP A 180 -9.47 1.12 6.16
CA ASP A 180 -8.85 1.95 5.11
C ASP A 180 -7.88 1.10 4.28
N ASP A 181 -8.00 1.17 2.96
CA ASP A 181 -7.07 0.53 2.03
C ASP A 181 -6.00 1.52 1.57
N THR A 182 -4.76 1.31 2.00
CA THR A 182 -3.68 2.24 1.66
C THR A 182 -3.35 2.26 0.16
N MET A 183 -3.69 1.21 -0.60
CA MET A 183 -3.53 1.22 -2.07
C MET A 183 -4.46 2.26 -2.72
N ASP A 184 -5.66 2.44 -2.18
CA ASP A 184 -6.62 3.46 -2.62
C ASP A 184 -6.21 4.85 -2.12
N LEU A 185 -5.78 4.96 -0.86
CA LEU A 185 -5.26 6.21 -0.30
C LEU A 185 -4.08 6.76 -1.13
N LEU A 186 -3.15 5.90 -1.56
CA LEU A 186 -2.04 6.26 -2.45
C LEU A 186 -2.52 6.83 -3.80
N GLN A 187 -3.63 6.29 -4.33
CA GLN A 187 -4.21 6.75 -5.58
C GLN A 187 -4.89 8.12 -5.43
N TRP A 188 -5.67 8.30 -4.37
CA TRP A 188 -6.44 9.53 -4.14
C TRP A 188 -5.52 10.69 -3.78
N SER A 189 -4.42 10.41 -3.06
CA SER A 189 -3.39 11.37 -2.66
C SER A 189 -2.43 11.81 -3.75
N ASN A 190 -2.55 11.24 -4.94
CA ASN A 190 -1.55 11.32 -6.01
C ASN A 190 -0.17 10.75 -5.64
N LEU A 191 0.02 10.23 -4.42
CA LEU A 191 1.31 9.74 -3.97
C LEU A 191 1.82 8.62 -4.88
N ALA A 192 0.91 7.77 -5.39
CA ALA A 192 1.24 6.74 -6.37
C ALA A 192 1.90 7.29 -7.66
N ASN A 193 1.52 8.49 -8.12
CA ASN A 193 2.12 9.11 -9.31
C ASN A 193 3.52 9.65 -9.02
N ILE A 194 3.78 10.04 -7.76
CA ILE A 194 5.04 10.62 -7.30
C ILE A 194 6.08 9.51 -7.09
N ILE A 195 5.71 8.45 -6.37
CA ILE A 195 6.58 7.31 -6.06
C ILE A 195 6.61 6.25 -7.18
N GLY A 196 5.89 6.50 -8.28
CA GLY A 196 5.91 5.66 -9.48
C GLY A 196 5.12 4.34 -9.38
N GLY A 197 4.17 4.21 -8.46
CA GLY A 197 3.25 3.08 -8.37
C GLY A 197 2.51 3.00 -7.04
N LYS A 198 1.59 2.03 -6.93
CA LYS A 198 0.79 1.84 -5.71
C LYS A 198 1.31 0.75 -4.77
N SER A 199 2.38 0.05 -5.11
CA SER A 199 2.88 -1.06 -4.28
C SER A 199 3.45 -0.56 -2.94
N LEU A 200 3.19 -1.27 -1.85
CA LEU A 200 3.74 -0.98 -0.53
C LEU A 200 5.26 -0.81 -0.55
N ASN A 201 6.00 -1.72 -1.20
CA ASN A 201 7.46 -1.63 -1.36
C ASN A 201 7.96 -0.28 -1.94
N LYS A 202 7.17 0.34 -2.82
CA LYS A 202 7.51 1.67 -3.35
C LYS A 202 7.24 2.76 -2.33
N ALA A 203 6.17 2.65 -1.54
CA ALA A 203 5.90 3.58 -0.46
C ALA A 203 7.00 3.48 0.60
N VAL A 204 7.35 2.27 1.04
CA VAL A 204 8.43 2.03 2.01
C VAL A 204 9.74 2.69 1.57
N LYS A 205 10.22 2.39 0.36
CA LYS A 205 11.45 2.98 -0.16
C LYS A 205 11.41 4.49 -0.36
N ASN A 206 10.33 5.02 -0.96
CA ASN A 206 10.34 6.41 -1.44
C ASN A 206 9.73 7.42 -0.45
N VAL A 207 8.97 6.94 0.53
CA VAL A 207 8.35 7.78 1.57
C VAL A 207 9.13 7.66 2.87
N PHE A 208 9.49 6.45 3.27
CA PHE A 208 10.11 6.18 4.57
C PHE A 208 11.62 5.93 4.50
N ASP A 209 12.21 5.90 3.29
CA ASP A 209 13.61 5.50 3.07
C ASP A 209 13.95 4.12 3.69
N GLY A 210 12.93 3.26 3.79
CA GLY A 210 13.02 1.97 4.45
C GLY A 210 13.51 0.85 3.53
N ASP A 211 14.14 -0.15 4.14
CA ASP A 211 14.49 -1.39 3.46
C ASP A 211 13.27 -2.24 3.16
N VAL A 212 13.33 -2.92 2.01
CA VAL A 212 12.27 -3.79 1.51
C VAL A 212 12.80 -5.21 1.45
N ILE A 213 12.15 -6.10 2.17
CA ILE A 213 12.42 -7.53 2.15
C ILE A 213 11.68 -8.15 0.96
N GLY A 214 12.37 -9.00 0.19
CA GLY A 214 11.76 -9.71 -0.93
C GLY A 214 10.96 -10.93 -0.45
N LEU A 215 9.71 -11.05 -0.92
CA LEU A 215 8.79 -12.14 -0.54
C LEU A 215 9.43 -13.54 -0.64
N PHE A 216 10.04 -13.88 -1.77
CA PHE A 216 10.66 -15.21 -1.94
C PHE A 216 11.85 -15.44 -1.02
N SER A 217 12.60 -14.39 -0.68
CA SER A 217 13.68 -14.50 0.32
C SER A 217 13.09 -14.77 1.69
N ALA A 218 12.02 -14.05 2.05
CA ALA A 218 11.29 -14.24 3.30
C ALA A 218 10.76 -15.68 3.44
N TYR A 219 10.18 -16.26 2.39
CA TYR A 219 9.67 -17.65 2.45
C TYR A 219 10.74 -18.74 2.60
N ASN A 220 12.03 -18.41 2.44
CA ASN A 220 13.13 -19.35 2.66
C ASN A 220 13.71 -19.26 4.08
N ASP A 221 13.30 -18.27 4.88
CA ASP A 221 13.77 -18.03 6.24
C ASP A 221 12.60 -17.58 7.13
N PRO A 222 12.09 -18.45 8.02
CA PRO A 222 10.94 -18.14 8.86
C PRO A 222 11.09 -16.87 9.70
N SER A 223 12.31 -16.55 10.14
CA SER A 223 12.58 -15.30 10.87
C SER A 223 12.39 -14.10 9.96
N LEU A 224 12.96 -14.14 8.76
CA LEU A 224 12.79 -13.08 7.77
C LEU A 224 11.32 -12.93 7.33
N LEU A 225 10.55 -14.02 7.30
CA LEU A 225 9.10 -14.00 7.05
C LEU A 225 8.31 -13.30 8.15
N VAL A 226 8.69 -13.50 9.41
CA VAL A 226 8.11 -12.78 10.55
C VAL A 226 8.37 -11.28 10.42
N GLU A 227 9.63 -10.90 10.19
CA GLU A 227 10.00 -9.50 10.03
C GLU A 227 9.26 -8.84 8.86
N TYR A 228 9.26 -9.50 7.71
CA TYR A 228 8.54 -9.08 6.51
C TYR A 228 7.05 -8.84 6.80
N GLY A 229 6.36 -9.84 7.37
CA GLY A 229 4.92 -9.75 7.56
C GLY A 229 4.50 -8.72 8.63
N LEU A 230 5.32 -8.51 9.66
CA LEU A 230 5.06 -7.46 10.64
C LEU A 230 5.30 -6.06 10.06
N LYS A 231 6.33 -5.90 9.21
CA LYS A 231 6.55 -4.68 8.40
C LYS A 231 5.35 -4.41 7.49
N ASP A 232 4.85 -5.42 6.80
CA ASP A 232 3.72 -5.28 5.88
C ASP A 232 2.38 -5.00 6.60
N ALA A 233 2.22 -5.44 7.85
CA ALA A 233 1.09 -5.01 8.69
C ALA A 233 1.25 -3.58 9.25
N LEU A 234 2.48 -3.15 9.55
CA LEU A 234 2.74 -1.87 10.21
C LEU A 234 2.85 -0.67 9.26
N TYR A 235 3.58 -0.81 8.16
CA TYR A 235 3.78 0.29 7.20
C TYR A 235 2.46 0.87 6.66
N PRO A 236 1.38 0.10 6.43
CA PRO A 236 0.08 0.66 6.08
C PRO A 236 -0.48 1.64 7.13
N VAL A 237 -0.27 1.39 8.41
CA VAL A 237 -0.71 2.28 9.50
C VAL A 237 -0.01 3.64 9.38
N PHE A 238 1.31 3.64 9.20
CA PHE A 238 2.08 4.88 9.05
C PHE A 238 1.83 5.56 7.70
N LEU A 239 1.64 4.79 6.63
CA LEU A 239 1.29 5.33 5.32
C LEU A 239 -0.08 6.00 5.34
N ARG A 240 -1.06 5.42 6.04
CA ARG A 240 -2.34 6.07 6.31
C ARG A 240 -2.13 7.39 7.04
N HIS A 241 -1.35 7.39 8.13
CA HIS A 241 -1.07 8.63 8.89
C HIS A 241 -0.49 9.72 7.98
N TYR A 242 0.54 9.39 7.19
CA TYR A 242 1.16 10.34 6.27
C TYR A 242 0.17 10.89 5.24
N ILE A 243 -0.66 10.03 4.63
CA ILE A 243 -1.62 10.45 3.60
C ILE A 243 -2.74 11.32 4.18
N VAL A 244 -3.18 11.03 5.39
CA VAL A 244 -4.27 11.75 6.08
C VAL A 244 -3.78 13.11 6.59
N ASN A 245 -2.59 13.16 7.20
CA ASN A 245 -2.09 14.32 7.93
C ASN A 245 -1.07 15.16 7.16
N GLY A 246 -0.39 14.57 6.18
CA GLY A 246 0.59 15.25 5.34
C GLY A 246 2.01 15.30 5.89
N ASN A 247 2.25 14.72 7.07
CA ASN A 247 3.54 14.64 7.73
C ASN A 247 3.87 13.19 8.13
N ILE A 248 5.15 12.84 8.09
CA ILE A 248 5.64 11.57 8.61
C ILE A 248 5.93 11.78 10.09
N PRO A 249 5.39 10.94 10.99
CA PRO A 249 5.69 11.06 12.40
C PRO A 249 7.16 10.67 12.63
N ALA A 250 7.85 11.40 13.50
CA ALA A 250 9.19 11.02 13.93
C ALA A 250 9.06 9.88 14.95
N LEU A 251 9.41 8.66 14.53
CA LEU A 251 9.30 7.47 15.36
C LEU A 251 10.60 6.68 15.30
N ASP A 252 11.03 6.21 16.45
CA ASP A 252 12.16 5.30 16.61
C ASP A 252 11.78 4.29 17.69
N PHE A 253 11.55 3.05 17.28
CA PHE A 253 11.16 2.00 18.21
C PHE A 253 11.52 0.62 17.67
N ASN A 254 11.57 -0.32 18.61
CA ASN A 254 11.82 -1.72 18.34
C ASN A 254 10.51 -2.48 18.45
N LEU A 255 10.12 -3.12 17.35
CA LEU A 255 8.92 -3.94 17.33
C LEU A 255 9.26 -5.34 17.84
N GLU A 256 8.74 -5.67 19.03
CA GLU A 256 8.81 -7.02 19.60
C GLU A 256 7.46 -7.74 19.43
N PRO A 257 7.45 -8.96 18.86
CA PRO A 257 6.24 -9.77 18.72
C PRO A 257 5.74 -10.27 20.09
N ASP A 258 4.76 -9.58 20.67
CA ASP A 258 4.23 -9.92 21.99
C ASP A 258 3.48 -11.25 22.02
N ILE A 259 2.74 -11.56 20.95
CA ILE A 259 1.83 -12.70 20.95
C ILE A 259 2.23 -13.74 19.91
N ILE A 260 2.70 -14.87 20.45
CA ILE A 260 3.08 -16.07 19.72
C ILE A 260 2.10 -17.18 20.13
N LEU A 261 1.32 -17.73 19.18
CA LEU A 261 0.35 -18.79 19.51
C LEU A 261 1.00 -20.15 19.84
N LYS A 262 2.23 -20.34 19.37
CA LYS A 262 2.99 -21.58 19.44
C LYS A 262 4.39 -21.24 19.92
N GLU A 263 4.64 -21.48 21.20
CA GLU A 263 5.90 -21.16 21.87
C GLU A 263 7.11 -21.78 21.16
N GLU A 264 6.93 -22.88 20.43
CA GLU A 264 7.96 -23.52 19.61
C GLU A 264 8.50 -22.58 18.50
N ASN A 265 7.69 -21.60 18.07
CA ASN A 265 8.13 -20.60 17.11
C ASN A 265 8.91 -19.46 17.76
N ARG A 266 9.05 -19.39 19.09
CA ARG A 266 9.69 -18.28 19.82
C ARG A 266 11.08 -17.93 19.26
N ASP A 267 11.81 -18.92 18.79
CA ASP A 267 13.14 -18.72 18.20
C ASP A 267 13.08 -17.92 16.87
N TYR A 268 12.01 -18.04 16.08
CA TYR A 268 11.80 -17.18 14.90
C TYR A 268 11.52 -15.72 15.27
N TYR A 269 11.12 -15.46 16.50
CA TYR A 269 10.87 -14.14 17.05
C TYR A 269 12.06 -13.61 17.88
N SER A 270 13.14 -14.40 18.00
CA SER A 270 14.40 -13.99 18.64
C SER A 270 15.30 -13.13 17.75
N ILE A 271 14.75 -12.65 16.63
CA ILE A 271 15.34 -11.60 15.81
C ILE A 271 15.58 -10.42 16.74
N GLU A 272 16.84 -10.00 16.83
CA GLU A 272 17.22 -8.72 17.43
C GLU A 272 16.19 -7.69 16.97
N GLN A 273 15.39 -7.16 17.90
CA GLN A 273 14.53 -5.99 17.79
C GLN A 273 14.31 -5.49 16.36
N ILE A 274 13.13 -5.72 15.76
CA ILE A 274 12.87 -5.21 14.41
C ILE A 274 12.88 -3.68 14.51
N GLU A 275 14.00 -3.08 14.10
CA GLU A 275 14.22 -1.64 14.18
C GLU A 275 13.32 -0.94 13.17
N PHE A 276 12.54 0.02 13.67
CA PHE A 276 11.78 0.95 12.85
C PHE A 276 12.22 2.36 13.18
N SER A 277 12.83 3.01 12.18
CA SER A 277 13.13 4.44 12.22
C SER A 277 12.38 5.13 11.09
N LEU A 278 11.60 6.15 11.46
CA LEU A 278 10.90 7.05 10.55
C LEU A 278 11.38 8.47 10.84
N HIS A 279 12.24 8.99 9.97
CA HIS A 279 12.75 10.36 10.03
C HIS A 279 12.63 11.02 8.66
N LEU A 280 12.37 12.34 8.65
CA LEU A 280 12.45 13.20 7.47
C LEU A 280 13.67 14.11 7.60
#